data_AF-A0A378W2R5-F1
#
_entry.id   AF-A0A378W2R5-F1
#
_cell.length_a   1.000
_cell.length_b   1.000
_cell.length_c   1.000
_cell.angle_alpha   90.00
_cell.angle_beta   90.00
_cell.angle_gamma   90.00
#
_symmetry.space_group_name_H-M   'P 1'
#
loop_
_entity.id
_entity.type
_entity.pdbx_description
1 polymer ?
#
loop_
_entity_poly.entity_id
_entity_poly.type
_entity_poly.pdbx_seq_one_letter_code
_entity_poly.pdbx_strand_id
1 'polypeptide(L)'
;MKDQHRGIRTVREEFAVGGENSRITIKRQAPAYRETTQSNTNLAYTGKDLGFVEKLDANAYVLEKKRYSADDKDNGYAGNVKGPNHTRITTRGMNFNFDSRLAEQTLLKYGINYRHQEIKPQAF
;
A
#
# COMPACT_ATOMS: atom_id res chain seq x y z
N MET A 1 5.29 7.06 9.14
CA MET A 1 6.38 6.23 8.58
C MET A 1 6.35 6.38 7.06
N LYS A 2 7.51 6.62 6.43
CA LYS A 2 7.67 6.66 4.97
C LYS A 2 8.69 5.59 4.60
N ASP A 3 8.29 4.63 3.78
CA ASP A 3 9.18 3.62 3.23
C ASP A 3 9.46 3.97 1.76
N GLN A 4 10.72 3.89 1.34
CA GLN A 4 11.14 4.28 0.00
C GLN A 4 12.26 3.39 -0.52
N HIS A 5 12.10 2.94 -1.76
CA HIS A 5 13.15 2.27 -2.53
C HIS A 5 13.38 3.04 -3.82
N ARG A 6 14.65 3.28 -4.16
CA ARG A 6 15.04 4.03 -5.37
C ARG A 6 16.26 3.42 -6.04
N GLY A 7 16.37 3.57 -7.36
CA GLY A 7 17.53 3.16 -8.15
C GLY A 7 17.16 2.52 -9.48
N ILE A 8 18.17 1.99 -10.18
CA ILE A 8 17.93 1.13 -11.35
C ILE A 8 17.39 -0.21 -10.84
N ARG A 9 16.12 -0.49 -11.14
CA ARG A 9 15.41 -1.67 -10.62
C ARG A 9 14.74 -2.41 -11.76
N THR A 10 14.61 -3.72 -11.66
CA THR A 10 13.81 -4.55 -12.58
C THR A 10 12.31 -4.29 -12.36
N VAL A 11 11.48 -4.51 -13.37
CA VAL A 11 10.02 -4.24 -13.29
C VAL A 11 9.36 -5.06 -12.17
N ARG A 12 9.75 -6.32 -12.02
CA ARG A 12 9.18 -7.25 -11.04
C ARG A 12 9.98 -7.33 -9.74
N GLU A 13 11.03 -6.53 -9.60
CA GLU A 13 12.02 -6.63 -8.51
C GLU A 13 12.59 -8.05 -8.31
N GLU A 14 12.62 -8.82 -9.41
CA GLU A 14 13.12 -10.19 -9.45
C GLU A 14 14.57 -10.24 -9.93
N PHE A 15 15.20 -11.40 -9.68
CA PHE A 15 16.49 -11.78 -10.26
C PHE A 15 16.44 -11.81 -11.80
N ALA A 16 17.59 -11.58 -12.44
CA ALA A 16 17.78 -11.68 -13.89
C ALA A 16 18.89 -12.70 -14.21
N VAL A 17 18.67 -13.95 -13.81
CA VAL A 17 19.69 -15.02 -13.80
C VAL A 17 19.68 -15.93 -15.02
N GLY A 18 18.73 -15.76 -15.94
CA GLY A 18 18.61 -16.60 -17.14
C GLY A 18 19.35 -16.05 -18.36
N GLY A 19 19.86 -16.95 -19.21
CA GLY A 19 20.41 -16.60 -20.53
C GLY A 19 19.33 -16.13 -21.52
N GLU A 20 19.72 -15.65 -22.71
CA GLU A 20 18.89 -14.83 -23.62
C GLU A 20 17.48 -15.34 -23.95
N ASN A 21 17.28 -16.67 -24.02
CA ASN A 21 15.97 -17.28 -24.30
C ASN A 21 15.11 -17.54 -23.05
N SER A 22 15.60 -17.18 -21.86
CA SER A 22 14.89 -17.37 -20.60
C SER A 22 13.80 -16.31 -20.37
N ARG A 23 12.79 -16.69 -19.59
CA ARG A 23 11.77 -15.77 -19.07
C ARG A 23 12.32 -14.82 -17.99
N ILE A 24 13.51 -15.11 -17.46
CA ILE A 24 14.18 -14.39 -16.37
C ILE A 24 15.46 -13.72 -16.91
N THR A 25 15.34 -12.97 -18.01
CA THR A 25 16.44 -12.24 -18.65
C THR A 25 16.41 -10.75 -18.32
N ILE A 26 17.58 -10.10 -18.35
CA ILE A 26 17.67 -8.66 -18.08
C ILE A 26 16.81 -7.82 -19.03
N LYS A 27 16.73 -8.21 -20.31
CA LYS A 27 15.91 -7.53 -21.32
C LYS A 27 14.43 -7.56 -20.95
N ARG A 28 13.89 -8.70 -20.52
CA ARG A 28 12.48 -8.83 -20.11
C ARG A 28 12.18 -8.17 -18.77
N GLN A 29 13.20 -8.02 -17.94
CA GLN A 29 13.10 -7.33 -16.65
C GLN A 29 13.16 -5.81 -16.79
N ALA A 30 13.47 -5.28 -18.00
CA ALA A 30 13.42 -3.87 -18.40
C ALA A 30 13.87 -2.91 -17.29
N PRO A 31 15.16 -2.98 -16.86
CA PRO A 31 15.66 -2.16 -15.78
C PRO A 31 15.55 -0.67 -16.14
N ALA A 32 14.97 0.10 -15.23
CA ALA A 32 14.86 1.56 -15.36
C ALA A 32 15.04 2.19 -13.98
N TYR A 33 15.33 3.49 -13.95
CA TYR A 33 15.31 4.23 -12.69
C TYR A 33 13.87 4.28 -12.17
N ARG A 34 13.67 3.75 -10.96
CA ARG A 34 12.35 3.62 -10.34
C ARG A 34 12.39 4.06 -8.90
N GLU A 35 11.28 4.62 -8.46
CA GLU A 35 11.04 4.94 -7.06
C GLU A 35 9.71 4.35 -6.62
N THR A 36 9.74 3.56 -5.55
CA THR A 36 8.54 3.09 -4.86
C THR A 36 8.47 3.78 -3.51
N THR A 37 7.35 4.43 -3.22
CA THR A 37 7.12 5.08 -1.92
C THR A 37 5.85 4.55 -1.28
N GLN A 38 5.87 4.41 0.04
CA GLN A 38 4.69 4.14 0.86
C GLN A 38 4.64 5.16 1.98
N SER A 39 3.53 5.88 2.10
CA SER A 39 3.29 6.82 3.19
C SER A 39 1.96 6.52 3.86
N ASN A 40 1.93 6.65 5.19
CA ASN A 40 0.73 6.45 5.99
C ASN A 40 0.50 7.66 6.89
N THR A 41 -0.65 8.31 6.72
CA THR A 41 -1.17 9.33 7.64
C THR A 41 -2.27 8.67 8.45
N ASN A 42 -2.09 8.57 9.77
CA ASN A 42 -2.98 7.83 10.64
C ASN A 42 -3.36 8.69 11.85
N LEU A 43 -4.65 8.84 12.09
CA LEU A 43 -5.23 9.37 13.32
C LEU A 43 -5.69 8.19 14.16
N ALA A 44 -5.21 8.08 15.39
CA ALA A 44 -5.58 7.02 16.32
C ALA A 44 -6.22 7.62 17.58
N TYR A 45 -7.20 6.92 18.13
CA TYR A 45 -7.88 7.25 19.37
C TYR A 45 -8.00 5.99 20.22
N THR A 46 -7.64 6.10 21.50
CA THR A 46 -7.89 5.08 22.52
C THR A 46 -8.57 5.76 23.70
N GLY A 47 -9.78 5.31 24.02
CA GLY A 47 -10.53 5.74 25.20
C GLY A 47 -10.81 4.56 26.12
N LYS A 48 -10.91 4.85 27.42
CA LYS A 48 -11.28 3.90 28.47
C LYS A 48 -12.39 4.49 29.32
N ASP A 49 -13.17 3.63 29.96
CA ASP A 49 -14.21 3.99 30.94
C ASP A 49 -15.27 4.95 30.37
N LEU A 50 -15.75 4.67 29.16
CA LEU A 50 -16.68 5.50 28.39
C LEU A 50 -18.16 5.15 28.68
N GLY A 51 -18.49 4.84 29.94
CA GLY A 51 -19.81 4.37 30.35
C GLY A 51 -20.02 2.89 30.03
N PHE A 52 -20.97 2.55 29.14
CA PHE A 52 -21.26 1.15 28.78
C PHE A 52 -20.18 0.50 27.90
N VAL A 53 -19.23 1.30 27.40
CA VAL A 53 -18.04 0.84 26.70
C VAL A 53 -16.86 0.96 27.65
N GLU A 54 -16.26 -0.18 28.01
CA GLU A 54 -15.05 -0.23 28.85
C GLU A 54 -13.84 0.33 28.08
N LYS A 55 -13.71 0.00 26.79
CA LYS A 55 -12.61 0.47 25.95
C LYS A 55 -13.06 0.69 24.50
N LEU A 56 -12.59 1.78 23.89
CA LEU A 56 -12.73 2.05 22.47
C LEU A 56 -11.34 2.29 21.86
N ASP A 57 -10.98 1.47 20.87
CA ASP A 57 -9.83 1.70 20.00
C ASP A 57 -10.32 2.01 18.58
N ALA A 58 -10.03 3.22 18.11
CA ALA A 58 -10.40 3.67 16.78
C ALA A 58 -9.19 4.21 16.01
N ASN A 59 -9.19 4.03 14.69
CA ASN A 59 -8.27 4.74 13.82
C ASN A 59 -8.90 5.08 12.48
N ALA A 60 -8.42 6.17 11.89
CA ALA A 60 -8.71 6.58 10.52
C ALA A 60 -7.39 6.86 9.81
N TYR A 61 -7.22 6.32 8.61
CA TYR A 61 -5.96 6.40 7.89
C TYR A 61 -6.11 6.65 6.39
N VAL A 62 -5.09 7.27 5.83
CA VAL A 62 -4.85 7.38 4.40
C VAL A 62 -3.45 6.81 4.13
N LEU A 63 -3.42 5.69 3.42
CA LEU A 63 -2.20 5.02 2.98
C LEU A 63 -2.04 5.22 1.48
N GLU A 64 -0.92 5.81 1.09
CA GLU A 64 -0.56 6.08 -0.30
C GLU A 64 0.62 5.21 -0.68
N LYS A 65 0.47 4.42 -1.74
CA LYS A 65 1.57 3.68 -2.38
C LYS A 65 1.78 4.25 -3.78
N LYS A 66 2.98 4.70 -4.10
CA LYS A 66 3.30 5.27 -5.41
C LYS A 66 4.46 4.52 -6.05
N ARG A 67 4.39 4.36 -7.37
CA ARG A 67 5.49 3.90 -8.21
C ARG A 67 5.77 4.98 -9.25
N TYR A 68 7.00 5.43 -9.30
CA TYR A 68 7.58 6.24 -10.35
C TYR A 68 8.54 5.38 -11.18
N SER A 69 8.51 5.53 -12.50
CA SER A 69 9.51 5.00 -13.42
C SER A 69 9.95 6.12 -14.35
N ALA A 70 11.26 6.29 -14.55
CA ALA A 70 11.79 7.31 -15.45
C ALA A 70 11.46 7.03 -16.93
N ASP A 71 11.38 5.74 -17.30
CA ASP A 71 10.94 5.28 -18.62
C ASP A 71 10.34 3.87 -18.47
N ASP A 72 9.15 3.65 -19.02
CA ASP A 72 8.48 2.34 -19.04
C ASP A 72 8.27 1.84 -20.49
N LYS A 73 8.97 2.39 -21.49
CA LYS A 73 8.83 1.99 -22.90
C LYS A 73 9.03 0.48 -23.16
N ASP A 74 9.91 -0.15 -22.39
CA ASP A 74 10.23 -1.58 -22.51
C ASP A 74 9.44 -2.44 -21.49
N ASN A 75 8.53 -1.81 -20.73
CA ASN A 75 7.72 -2.46 -19.72
C ASN A 75 6.27 -2.67 -20.24
N GLY A 76 5.99 -3.88 -20.71
CA GLY A 76 4.65 -4.26 -21.20
C GLY A 76 3.55 -4.20 -20.12
N TYR A 77 3.88 -4.41 -18.84
CA TYR A 77 2.89 -4.33 -17.74
C TYR A 77 2.42 -2.89 -17.50
N ALA A 78 3.28 -1.92 -17.80
CA ALA A 78 2.98 -0.50 -17.70
C ALA A 78 2.48 0.09 -19.02
N GLY A 79 2.12 -0.76 -20.00
CA GLY A 79 1.60 -0.33 -21.30
C GLY A 79 2.63 0.32 -22.23
N ASN A 80 3.93 0.05 -22.03
CA ASN A 80 5.00 0.59 -22.86
C ASN A 80 5.02 2.14 -22.95
N VAL A 81 4.59 2.82 -21.89
CA VAL A 81 4.57 4.29 -21.85
C VAL A 81 6.00 4.84 -21.95
N LYS A 82 6.23 5.71 -22.94
CA LYS A 82 7.52 6.36 -23.16
C LYS A 82 7.73 7.49 -22.16
N GLY A 83 8.88 7.50 -21.49
CA GLY A 83 9.24 8.54 -20.52
C GLY A 83 8.58 8.33 -19.16
N PRO A 84 8.54 9.39 -18.32
CA PRO A 84 8.12 9.27 -16.94
C PRO A 84 6.71 8.70 -16.75
N ASN A 85 6.61 7.66 -15.93
CA ASN A 85 5.34 7.01 -15.55
C ASN A 85 5.11 7.09 -14.04
N HIS A 86 3.89 7.50 -13.66
CA HIS A 86 3.44 7.59 -12.28
C HIS A 86 2.19 6.75 -12.07
N THR A 87 2.26 5.81 -11.13
CA THR A 87 1.12 5.02 -10.67
C THR A 87 0.92 5.24 -9.17
N ARG A 88 -0.32 5.40 -8.72
CA ARG A 88 -0.66 5.59 -7.30
C ARG A 88 -1.81 4.70 -6.89
N ILE A 89 -1.72 4.15 -5.68
CA ILE A 89 -2.79 3.44 -5.00
C ILE A 89 -3.06 4.18 -3.71
N THR A 90 -4.28 4.70 -3.56
CA THR A 90 -4.74 5.38 -2.35
C THR A 90 -5.69 4.45 -1.61
N THR A 91 -5.34 4.09 -0.38
CA THR A 91 -6.19 3.33 0.53
C THR A 91 -6.68 4.25 1.64
N ARG A 92 -8.00 4.39 1.78
CA ARG A 92 -8.64 5.07 2.91
C ARG A 92 -9.29 4.01 3.78
N GLY A 93 -9.07 4.07 5.08
CA GLY A 93 -9.73 3.12 5.97
C GLY A 93 -9.99 3.67 7.35
N MET A 94 -10.93 3.03 8.02
CA MET A 94 -11.33 3.36 9.37
C MET A 94 -11.67 2.07 10.12
N ASN A 95 -11.29 2.00 11.40
CA ASN A 95 -11.68 0.91 12.29
C ASN A 95 -12.21 1.51 13.59
N PHE A 96 -13.28 0.92 14.11
CA PHE A 96 -13.82 1.21 15.44
C PHE A 96 -14.01 -0.11 16.17
N ASN A 97 -13.32 -0.28 17.30
CA ASN A 97 -13.34 -1.52 18.09
C ASN A 97 -13.77 -1.18 19.51
N PHE A 98 -14.87 -1.78 19.95
CA PHE A 98 -15.49 -1.57 21.24
C PHE A 98 -15.36 -2.82 22.10
N ASP A 99 -15.01 -2.60 23.36
CA ASP A 99 -15.02 -3.61 24.41
C ASP A 99 -16.08 -3.19 25.44
N SER A 100 -17.09 -4.02 25.68
CA SER A 100 -18.13 -3.82 26.71
C SER A 100 -18.14 -4.98 27.69
N ARG A 101 -18.02 -4.70 29.00
CA ARG A 101 -18.09 -5.72 30.05
C ARG A 101 -19.53 -6.12 30.31
N LEU A 102 -19.85 -7.40 30.15
CA LEU A 102 -21.18 -7.96 30.43
C LEU A 102 -21.30 -8.52 31.85
N ALA A 103 -20.19 -9.05 32.37
CA ALA A 103 -20.05 -9.55 33.74
C ALA A 103 -18.59 -9.40 34.18
N GLU A 104 -18.28 -9.64 35.46
CA GLU A 104 -16.93 -9.43 36.03
C GLU A 104 -15.80 -10.06 35.19
N GLN A 105 -16.05 -11.23 34.61
CA GLN A 105 -15.10 -11.99 33.80
C GLN A 105 -15.58 -12.26 32.36
N THR A 106 -16.56 -11.50 31.85
CA THR A 106 -17.07 -11.68 30.47
C THR A 106 -17.08 -10.37 29.71
N LEU A 107 -16.31 -10.31 28.63
CA LEU A 107 -16.14 -9.13 27.77
C LEU A 107 -16.72 -9.40 26.38
N LEU A 108 -17.57 -8.49 25.90
CA LEU A 108 -18.08 -8.49 24.53
C LEU A 108 -17.25 -7.54 23.67
N LYS A 109 -16.66 -8.07 22.59
CA LYS A 109 -15.92 -7.30 21.59
C LYS A 109 -16.73 -7.19 20.30
N TYR A 110 -16.93 -5.97 19.82
CA TYR A 110 -17.67 -5.69 18.59
C TYR A 110 -17.11 -4.46 17.89
N GLY A 111 -17.35 -4.32 16.58
CA GLY A 111 -16.73 -3.24 15.84
C GLY A 111 -17.09 -3.22 14.36
N ILE A 112 -16.54 -2.22 13.67
CA ILE A 112 -16.73 -2.00 12.23
C ILE A 112 -15.37 -1.72 11.58
N ASN A 113 -15.17 -2.30 10.40
CA ASN A 113 -14.03 -2.04 9.54
C ASN A 113 -14.52 -1.48 8.20
N TYR A 114 -13.96 -0.34 7.78
CA TYR A 114 -14.17 0.23 6.46
C TYR A 114 -12.83 0.37 5.73
N ARG A 115 -12.80 -0.07 4.47
CA ARG A 115 -11.63 0.08 3.60
C ARG A 115 -12.06 0.36 2.16
N HIS A 116 -11.55 1.46 1.62
CA HIS A 116 -11.71 1.85 0.23
C HIS A 116 -10.34 1.96 -0.44
N GLN A 117 -10.20 1.33 -1.61
CA GLN A 117 -8.98 1.37 -2.41
C GLN A 117 -9.26 1.97 -3.77
N GLU A 118 -8.47 2.97 -4.15
CA GLU A 118 -8.54 3.63 -5.44
C GLU A 118 -7.18 3.51 -6.13
N ILE A 119 -7.17 2.93 -7.34
CA ILE A 119 -5.98 2.85 -8.19
C ILE A 119 -6.05 3.99 -9.20
N LYS A 120 -5.00 4.81 -9.24
CA LYS A 120 -4.81 5.89 -10.21
C LYS A 120 -3.63 5.51 -11.10
N PRO A 121 -3.88 4.92 -12.28
CA PRO A 121 -2.83 4.72 -13.26
C PRO A 121 -2.33 6.07 -13.77
N GLN A 122 -1.26 6.06 -14.57
CA GLN A 122 -0.87 7.25 -15.32
C GLN A 122 -2.05 7.70 -16.18
N ALA A 123 -2.43 8.98 -16.03
CA ALA A 123 -3.37 9.61 -16.95
C ALA A 123 -2.66 9.78 -18.30
N PHE A 124 -3.30 9.30 -19.36
CA PHE A 124 -2.88 9.54 -20.75
C PHE A 124 -3.21 10.98 -21.16
#